data_AF-B2JBU4-F1
#
_entry.id   AF-B2JBU4-F1
#
_cell.length_a   1.000
_cell.length_b   1.000
_cell.length_c   1.000
_cell.angle_alpha   90.00
_cell.angle_beta   90.00
_cell.angle_gamma   90.00
#
_symmetry.space_group_name_H-M   'P 1'
#
loop_
_entity.id
_entity.type
_entity.pdbx_description
1 polymer ?
#
loop_
_entity_poly.entity_id
_entity_poly.type
_entity_poly.pdbx_seq_one_letter_code
_entity_poly.pdbx_strand_id
1 'polypeptide(L)'
;MLDTFGAFEQGFILSQKALDYLMEWNTEAEIASSISQTAQQVVEILVNVPGMTMAHSRDFQRSMPHFTLKDKTVVKIYINPAQVKHIFLADCNHKMVFGGYVGWIHTKELNKAIDNIKKNFN
;
A
#
# COMPACT_ATOMS: atom_id res chain seq x y z
N MET A 1 14.86 -3.33 33.91
CA MET A 1 14.27 -4.34 33.01
C MET A 1 14.85 -4.05 31.64
N LEU A 2 15.98 -4.70 31.34
CA LEU A 2 16.67 -4.58 30.06
C LEU A 2 16.26 -5.78 29.22
N ASP A 3 15.82 -5.55 27.99
CA ASP A 3 16.15 -6.41 26.87
C ASP A 3 16.19 -5.58 25.58
N THR A 4 17.44 -5.30 25.18
CA THR A 4 18.00 -5.35 23.83
C THR A 4 17.06 -5.26 22.62
N PHE A 5 17.05 -4.10 21.97
CA PHE A 5 17.27 -4.02 20.52
C PHE A 5 18.30 -2.93 20.26
N GLY A 6 19.51 -3.37 19.92
CA GLY A 6 20.63 -2.51 19.57
C GLY A 6 20.31 -1.65 18.35
N ALA A 7 20.98 -0.49 18.33
CA ALA A 7 21.10 0.44 17.22
C ALA A 7 20.97 -0.20 15.82
N PHE A 8 19.77 -0.14 15.25
CA PHE A 8 19.56 -0.08 13.82
C PHE A 8 19.15 1.35 13.49
N GLU A 9 19.74 1.93 12.46
CA GLU A 9 19.37 3.24 11.91
C GLU A 9 17.86 3.44 11.97
N GLN A 10 17.40 4.58 12.50
CA GLN A 10 16.00 4.92 12.80
C GLN A 10 15.02 4.22 11.83
N GLY A 11 14.57 3.04 12.25
CA GLY A 11 13.81 2.13 11.40
C GLY A 11 12.46 2.74 11.10
N PHE A 12 12.03 2.67 9.84
CA PHE A 12 10.65 2.95 9.51
C PHE A 12 9.75 1.96 10.25
N ILE A 13 8.78 2.48 11.02
CA ILE A 13 7.81 1.69 11.77
C ILE A 13 6.43 1.96 11.16
N LEU A 14 5.71 0.90 10.82
CA LEU A 14 4.32 0.99 10.36
C LEU A 14 3.40 1.47 11.47
N SER A 15 2.46 2.35 11.13
CA SER A 15 1.35 2.67 12.03
C SER A 15 0.45 1.46 12.24
N GLN A 16 -0.29 1.43 13.36
CA GLN A 16 -1.29 0.38 13.60
C GLN A 16 -2.30 0.30 12.45
N LYS A 17 -2.72 1.44 11.91
CA LYS A 17 -3.62 1.50 10.75
C LYS A 17 -3.02 0.84 9.52
N ALA A 18 -1.74 1.07 9.22
CA ALA A 18 -1.08 0.42 8.11
C ALA A 18 -0.94 -1.09 8.32
N LEU A 19 -0.64 -1.52 9.55
CA LEU A 19 -0.62 -2.93 9.92
C LEU A 19 -1.99 -3.59 9.72
N ASP A 20 -3.08 -2.95 10.17
CA ASP A 20 -4.44 -3.49 10.01
C ASP A 20 -4.79 -3.72 8.52
N TYR A 21 -4.40 -2.78 7.64
CA TYR A 21 -4.59 -2.92 6.19
C TYR A 21 -3.75 -4.05 5.58
N LEU A 22 -2.54 -4.26 6.08
CA LEU A 22 -1.67 -5.33 5.61
C LEU A 22 -2.15 -6.70 6.08
N MET A 23 -2.61 -6.81 7.33
CA MET A 23 -3.10 -8.07 7.91
C MET A 23 -4.36 -8.61 7.23
N GLU A 24 -5.11 -7.76 6.53
CA GLU A 24 -6.28 -8.19 5.75
C GLU A 24 -5.92 -9.19 4.64
N TRP A 25 -4.75 -9.07 4.03
CA TRP A 25 -4.36 -9.88 2.86
C TRP A 25 -3.07 -10.67 3.05
N ASN A 26 -2.37 -10.48 4.17
CA ASN A 26 -1.06 -11.03 4.43
C ASN A 26 -0.96 -11.54 5.87
N THR A 27 -0.12 -12.54 6.09
CA THR A 27 0.24 -12.99 7.44
C THR A 27 1.32 -12.10 8.06
N GLU A 28 1.45 -12.12 9.39
CA GLU A 28 2.55 -11.46 10.12
C GLU A 28 3.93 -11.81 9.55
N ALA A 29 4.15 -13.10 9.25
CA ALA A 29 5.40 -13.59 8.68
C ALA A 29 5.67 -12.98 7.30
N GLU A 30 4.65 -12.88 6.44
CA GLU A 30 4.78 -12.25 5.12
C GLU A 30 5.07 -10.76 5.23
N ILE A 31 4.43 -10.05 6.16
CA ILE A 31 4.69 -8.62 6.41
C ILE A 31 6.13 -8.41 6.86
N ALA A 32 6.63 -9.24 7.78
CA ALA A 32 7.98 -9.10 8.33
C ALA A 32 9.09 -9.50 7.34
N SER A 33 8.84 -10.48 6.47
CA SER A 33 9.91 -11.11 5.67
C SER A 33 9.80 -10.90 4.16
N SER A 34 8.60 -10.68 3.63
CA SER A 34 8.31 -10.73 2.19
C SER A 34 7.85 -9.38 1.63
N ILE A 35 7.18 -8.56 2.44
CA ILE A 35 6.80 -7.20 2.05
C ILE A 35 7.98 -6.27 2.30
N SER A 36 8.54 -5.73 1.23
CA SER A 36 9.69 -4.85 1.29
C SER A 36 9.41 -3.58 2.11
N GLN A 37 10.47 -2.96 2.65
CA GLN A 37 10.36 -1.66 3.34
C GLN A 37 9.78 -0.57 2.42
N THR A 38 10.09 -0.60 1.12
CA THR A 38 9.51 0.33 0.13
C THR A 38 7.99 0.16 0.02
N ALA A 39 7.51 -1.08 -0.08
CA ALA A 39 6.08 -1.35 -0.12
C ALA A 39 5.39 -0.93 1.18
N GLN A 40 6.00 -1.20 2.34
CA GLN A 40 5.48 -0.78 3.65
C GLN A 40 5.38 0.76 3.76
N GLN A 41 6.39 1.51 3.31
CA GLN A 41 6.36 2.98 3.25
C GLN A 41 5.26 3.51 2.34
N VAL A 42 5.04 2.85 1.19
CA VAL A 42 3.95 3.22 0.27
C VAL A 42 2.58 2.94 0.90
N VAL A 43 2.40 1.83 1.61
CA VAL A 43 1.16 1.55 2.35
C VAL A 43 0.89 2.61 3.40
N GLU A 44 1.90 3.02 4.17
CA GLU A 44 1.78 4.09 5.16
C GLU A 44 1.33 5.42 4.53
N ILE A 45 1.86 5.78 3.36
CA ILE A 45 1.40 6.96 2.61
C ILE A 45 -0.08 6.81 2.22
N LEU A 46 -0.47 5.63 1.72
CA LEU A 46 -1.83 5.39 1.22
C LEU A 46 -2.86 5.38 2.36
N VAL A 47 -2.59 4.70 3.48
CA VAL A 47 -3.56 4.64 4.60
C VAL A 47 -3.78 6.00 5.26
N ASN A 48 -2.83 6.93 5.12
CA ASN A 48 -2.95 8.29 5.63
C ASN A 48 -3.72 9.24 4.68
N VAL A 49 -4.14 8.77 3.49
CA VAL A 49 -5.09 9.52 2.66
C VAL A 49 -6.45 9.59 3.36
N PRO A 50 -7.05 10.79 3.52
CA PRO A 50 -8.38 10.92 4.11
C PRO A 50 -9.43 10.05 3.44
N GLY A 51 -10.26 9.38 4.23
CA GLY A 51 -11.31 8.47 3.75
C GLY A 51 -10.81 7.18 3.10
N MET A 52 -9.54 6.81 3.28
CA MET A 52 -9.03 5.51 2.83
C MET A 52 -9.87 4.38 3.43
N THR A 53 -10.36 3.53 2.54
CA THR A 53 -11.22 2.37 2.82
C THR A 53 -10.64 1.13 2.13
N MET A 54 -10.62 -0.02 2.81
CA MET A 54 -10.12 -1.28 2.25
C MET A 54 -10.93 -1.69 1.02
N ALA A 55 -10.22 -2.06 -0.05
CA ALA A 55 -10.84 -2.56 -1.28
C ALA A 55 -10.94 -4.10 -1.24
N HIS A 56 -11.94 -4.65 -1.91
CA HIS A 56 -12.07 -6.10 -2.05
C HIS A 56 -11.08 -6.67 -3.08
N SER A 57 -10.57 -7.88 -2.82
CA SER A 57 -9.66 -8.61 -3.71
C SER A 57 -10.24 -8.90 -5.12
N ARG A 58 -11.56 -8.93 -5.29
CA ARG A 58 -12.19 -9.06 -6.62
C ARG A 58 -11.83 -7.91 -7.57
N ASP A 59 -11.63 -6.71 -7.02
CA ASP A 59 -11.31 -5.52 -7.80
C ASP A 59 -9.82 -5.51 -8.19
N PHE A 60 -8.97 -6.18 -7.39
CA PHE A 60 -7.56 -6.40 -7.72
C PHE A 60 -7.39 -7.18 -9.03
N GLN A 61 -8.17 -8.25 -9.22
CA GLN A 61 -8.13 -9.04 -10.47
C GLN A 61 -8.50 -8.22 -11.71
N ARG A 62 -9.30 -7.16 -11.54
CA ARG A 62 -9.72 -6.24 -12.62
C ARG A 62 -8.76 -5.06 -12.79
N SER A 63 -7.83 -4.87 -11.86
CA SER A 63 -6.92 -3.74 -11.85
C SER A 63 -5.77 -3.90 -12.85
N MET A 64 -5.46 -2.83 -13.54
CA MET A 64 -4.37 -2.77 -14.52
C MET A 64 -3.11 -2.18 -13.88
N PRO A 65 -1.90 -2.67 -14.24
CA PRO A 65 -0.66 -2.04 -13.83
C PRO A 65 -0.63 -0.56 -14.24
N HIS A 66 -0.20 0.30 -13.32
CA HIS A 66 -0.06 1.74 -13.54
C HIS A 66 1.41 2.16 -13.59
N PHE A 67 2.23 1.70 -12.64
CA PHE A 67 3.70 1.78 -12.66
C PHE A 67 4.30 0.77 -11.66
N THR A 68 5.61 0.58 -11.72
CA THR A 68 6.35 -0.41 -10.90
C THR A 68 7.41 0.29 -10.06
N LEU A 69 7.40 0.10 -8.75
CA LEU A 69 8.38 0.67 -7.84
C LEU A 69 9.76 0.02 -7.98
N LYS A 70 10.81 0.64 -7.44
CA LYS A 70 12.21 0.15 -7.49
C LYS A 70 12.40 -1.25 -6.91
N ASP A 71 11.59 -1.61 -5.92
CA ASP A 71 11.58 -2.94 -5.29
C ASP A 71 10.79 -3.99 -6.09
N LYS A 72 10.30 -3.63 -7.29
CA LYS A 72 9.44 -4.41 -8.17
C LYS A 72 7.97 -4.56 -7.71
N THR A 73 7.56 -3.87 -6.66
CA THR A 73 6.14 -3.77 -6.29
C THR A 73 5.38 -3.04 -7.40
N VAL A 74 4.27 -3.62 -7.86
CA VAL A 74 3.45 -3.05 -8.93
C VAL A 74 2.29 -2.28 -8.32
N VAL A 75 2.20 -0.99 -8.63
CA VAL A 75 1.02 -0.17 -8.32
C VAL A 75 -0.01 -0.42 -9.42
N LYS A 76 -1.20 -0.87 -9.04
CA LYS A 76 -2.30 -1.17 -9.96
C LYS A 76 -3.50 -0.28 -9.66
N ILE A 77 -4.25 0.07 -10.70
CA ILE A 77 -5.45 0.91 -10.60
C ILE A 77 -6.63 0.18 -11.24
N TYR A 78 -7.79 0.29 -10.58
CA TYR A 78 -9.09 -0.05 -11.15
C TYR A 78 -10.03 1.13 -10.94
N ILE A 79 -10.81 1.47 -11.95
CA ILE A 79 -11.90 2.44 -11.84
C ILE A 79 -13.18 1.65 -11.98
N ASN A 80 -14.00 1.66 -10.92
CA ASN A 80 -15.25 0.92 -10.93
C ASN A 80 -16.33 1.65 -11.78
N PRO A 81 -17.49 1.03 -12.04
CA PRO A 81 -18.56 1.67 -12.83
C PRO A 81 -19.06 3.01 -12.27
N ALA A 82 -18.96 3.22 -10.95
CA ALA A 82 -19.27 4.49 -10.29
C ALA A 82 -18.13 5.52 -10.38
N GLN A 83 -17.11 5.31 -11.22
CA GLN A 83 -15.96 6.19 -11.39
C GLN A 83 -15.14 6.40 -10.10
N VAL A 84 -15.23 5.47 -9.14
CA VAL A 84 -14.38 5.48 -7.95
C VAL A 84 -13.06 4.81 -8.29
N LYS A 85 -11.95 5.48 -7.93
CA LYS A 85 -10.59 4.98 -8.15
C LYS A 85 -10.17 4.07 -6.99
N HIS A 86 -9.88 2.83 -7.32
CA HIS A 86 -9.26 1.85 -6.44
C HIS A 86 -7.78 1.73 -6.78
N ILE A 87 -6.96 1.60 -5.75
CA ILE A 87 -5.51 1.40 -5.83
C ILE A 87 -5.13 0.11 -5.14
N PHE A 88 -4.20 -0.61 -5.74
CA PHE A 88 -3.65 -1.84 -5.19
C PHE A 88 -2.13 -1.86 -5.31
N LEU A 89 -1.49 -2.60 -4.42
CA LEU A 89 -0.08 -2.97 -4.52
C LEU A 89 0.00 -4.48 -4.71
N ALA A 90 0.80 -4.92 -5.68
CA ALA A 90 1.17 -6.31 -5.85
C ALA A 90 2.68 -6.48 -5.64
N ASP A 91 3.11 -7.52 -4.94
CA ASP A 91 4.53 -7.82 -4.77
C ASP A 91 5.18 -8.31 -6.09
N CYS A 92 6.47 -8.67 -6.01
CA CYS A 92 7.23 -9.17 -7.15
C CYS A 92 6.73 -10.53 -7.69
N ASN A 93 5.92 -11.26 -6.92
CA ASN A 93 5.26 -12.51 -7.31
C ASN A 93 3.82 -12.28 -7.80
N HIS A 94 3.41 -11.01 -7.97
CA HIS A 94 2.05 -10.61 -8.33
C HIS A 94 0.97 -10.95 -7.29
N LYS A 95 1.35 -11.26 -6.04
CA LYS A 95 0.40 -11.40 -4.94
C LYS A 95 -0.03 -10.02 -4.46
N MET A 96 -1.32 -9.87 -4.16
CA MET A 96 -1.86 -8.64 -3.58
C MET A 96 -1.31 -8.41 -2.18
N VAL A 97 -0.71 -7.24 -1.95
CA VAL A 97 -0.18 -6.78 -0.66
C VAL A 97 -1.14 -5.81 0.01
N PHE A 98 -1.74 -4.91 -0.77
CA PHE A 98 -2.61 -3.85 -0.28
C PHE A 98 -3.71 -3.55 -1.29
N GLY A 99 -4.89 -3.16 -0.80
CA GLY A 99 -5.98 -2.64 -1.62
C GLY A 99 -6.79 -1.59 -0.88
N GLY A 100 -7.01 -0.45 -1.53
CA GLY A 100 -7.79 0.64 -0.95
C GLY A 100 -8.44 1.54 -1.99
N TYR A 101 -9.41 2.33 -1.55
CA TYR A 101 -10.05 3.36 -2.34
C TYR A 101 -10.50 4.51 -1.44
N VAL A 102 -10.90 5.62 -2.06
CA VAL A 102 -11.50 6.76 -1.37
C VAL A 102 -12.77 7.21 -2.10
N GLY A 103 -13.70 7.83 -1.37
CA GLY A 103 -14.85 8.50 -1.98
C GLY A 103 -14.44 9.69 -2.86
N TRP A 104 -15.36 10.18 -3.70
CA TRP A 104 -15.08 11.27 -4.66
C TRP A 104 -14.47 12.51 -4.01
N ILE A 105 -14.91 12.88 -2.81
CA ILE A 105 -14.43 14.06 -2.07
C ILE A 105 -12.93 14.03 -1.75
N HIS A 106 -12.30 12.85 -1.75
CA HIS A 106 -10.87 12.66 -1.44
C HIS A 106 -10.05 12.19 -2.65
N THR A 107 -10.64 12.16 -3.84
CA THR A 107 -9.96 11.67 -5.05
C THR A 107 -8.73 12.51 -5.40
N LYS A 108 -8.77 13.82 -5.11
CA LYS A 108 -7.64 14.72 -5.35
C LYS A 108 -6.44 14.36 -4.45
N GLU A 109 -6.70 14.04 -3.19
CA GLU A 109 -5.71 13.65 -2.19
C GLU A 109 -5.10 12.29 -2.55
N LEU A 110 -5.92 11.32 -2.97
CA LEU A 110 -5.42 10.05 -3.47
C LEU A 110 -4.50 10.23 -4.69
N ASN A 111 -4.90 11.07 -5.65
CA ASN A 111 -4.07 11.34 -6.83
C ASN A 111 -2.72 11.97 -6.45
N LYS A 112 -2.72 12.95 -5.53
CA LYS A 112 -1.48 13.53 -5.01
C LYS A 112 -0.58 12.50 -4.32
N ALA A 113 -1.17 11.59 -3.54
CA ALA A 113 -0.42 10.50 -2.91
C ALA A 113 0.21 9.58 -3.96
N ILE A 114 -0.52 9.20 -5.00
CA ILE A 114 -0.03 8.37 -6.12
C ILE A 114 1.12 9.08 -6.86
N ASP A 115 0.98 10.36 -7.17
CA ASP A 115 2.03 11.14 -7.83
C ASP A 115 3.28 11.26 -6.95
N ASN A 116 3.10 11.46 -5.65
CA ASN A 116 4.20 11.47 -4.68
C ASN A 116 4.90 10.11 -4.61
N ILE A 117 4.14 9.01 -4.57
CA ILE A 117 4.69 7.65 -4.58
C ILE A 117 5.50 7.43 -5.85
N LYS A 118 4.94 7.77 -7.02
CA LYS A 118 5.62 7.65 -8.30
C LYS A 118 6.92 8.45 -8.33
N LYS A 119 6.91 9.69 -7.83
CA LYS A 119 8.11 10.55 -7.85
C LYS A 119 9.26 10.02 -6.98
N ASN A 120 8.96 9.40 -5.84
CA ASN A 120 9.98 9.06 -4.84
C ASN A 120 10.39 7.57 -4.87
N PHE A 121 9.53 6.68 -5.36
CA PHE A 121 9.71 5.23 -5.25
C PHE A 121 9.74 4.46 -6.58
N ASN A 122 9.37 5.10 -7.70
CA ASN A 122 9.61 4.58 -9.07
C ASN A 122 11.05 4.91 -9.50
#